data_AF-A0A536C1I3-F1
#
_entry.id   AF-A0A536C1I3-F1
#
_cell.length_a   1.000
_cell.length_b   1.000
_cell.length_c   1.000
_cell.angle_alpha   90.00
_cell.angle_beta   90.00
_cell.angle_gamma   90.00
#
_symmetry.space_group_name_H-M   'P 1'
#
loop_
_entity.id
_entity.type
_entity.pdbx_description
1 polymer ?
#
loop_
_entity_poly.entity_id
_entity_poly.type
_entity_poly.pdbx_seq_one_letter_code
_entity_poly.pdbx_strand_id
1 'polypeptide(L)'
;MPLIKRQEADAAGTTAREMRRTADLLNALARVKPSARQKARARAHPEMERIARRFAAINGSLAKGVKAGSVTRAQLRSIGRNFAAIGRELQK
;
A
#
# COMPACT_ATOMS: atom_id res chain seq x y z
N MET A 1 27.95 13.19 20.73
CA MET A 1 27.01 12.82 19.63
C MET A 1 25.82 13.78 19.70
N PRO A 2 25.57 14.63 18.68
CA PRO A 2 24.57 15.70 18.76
C PRO A 2 23.14 15.15 18.65
N LEU A 3 22.17 15.88 19.24
CA LEU A 3 20.74 15.54 19.34
C LEU A 3 20.08 15.20 17.99
N ILE A 4 20.56 15.81 16.89
CA ILE A 4 20.06 15.59 15.53
C ILE A 4 20.29 14.13 15.07
N LYS A 5 21.48 13.56 15.35
CA LYS A 5 21.79 12.17 15.00
C LYS A 5 20.97 11.15 15.79
N ARG A 6 20.50 11.52 16.99
CA ARG A 6 19.61 10.67 17.80
C ARG A 6 18.19 10.66 17.24
N GLN A 7 17.65 11.82 16.87
CA GLN A 7 16.32 11.91 16.26
C GLN A 7 16.23 11.17 14.91
N GLU A 8 17.27 11.25 14.07
CA GLU A 8 17.32 10.50 12.80
C GLU A 8 17.37 8.98 13.03
N ALA A 9 18.13 8.53 14.03
CA ALA A 9 18.19 7.11 14.41
C ALA A 9 16.85 6.60 14.99
N ASP A 10 16.17 7.42 15.79
CA ASP A 10 14.86 7.09 16.36
C ASP A 10 13.75 7.07 15.28
N ALA A 11 13.80 7.98 14.31
CA ALA A 11 12.89 8.00 13.17
C ALA A 11 13.12 6.80 12.23
N ALA A 12 14.38 6.44 11.97
CA ALA A 12 14.73 5.25 11.20
C ALA A 12 14.31 3.96 11.91
N GLY A 13 14.54 3.87 13.23
CA GLY A 13 14.12 2.73 14.04
C GLY A 13 12.60 2.56 14.13
N THR A 14 11.87 3.67 14.18
CA THR A 14 10.39 3.66 14.13
C THR A 14 9.87 3.26 12.76
N THR A 15 10.46 3.79 11.69
CA THR A 15 10.12 3.41 10.31
C THR A 15 10.35 1.91 10.07
N ALA A 16 11.49 1.37 10.50
CA ALA A 16 11.79 -0.05 10.36
C ALA A 16 10.79 -0.96 11.11
N ARG A 17 10.34 -0.56 12.30
CA ARG A 17 9.31 -1.28 13.06
C ARG A 17 7.96 -1.28 12.35
N GLU A 18 7.52 -0.14 11.86
CA GLU A 18 6.26 -0.03 11.12
C GLU A 18 6.31 -0.82 9.79
N MET A 19 7.45 -0.80 9.09
CA MET A 19 7.65 -1.62 7.90
C MET A 19 7.58 -3.12 8.21
N ARG A 20 8.21 -3.58 9.31
CA ARG A 20 8.14 -4.99 9.73
C ARG A 20 6.72 -5.38 10.12
N ARG A 21 6.03 -4.56 10.92
CA ARG A 21 4.62 -4.79 11.29
C ARG A 21 3.72 -4.88 10.07
N THR A 22 3.94 -4.01 9.08
CA THR A 22 3.21 -4.03 7.82
C THR A 22 3.47 -5.33 7.06
N ALA A 23 4.73 -5.79 6.97
CA ALA A 23 5.09 -7.04 6.32
C ALA A 23 4.42 -8.25 7.01
N ASP A 24 4.39 -8.28 8.34
CA ASP A 24 3.74 -9.36 9.10
C ASP A 24 2.23 -9.41 8.85
N LEU A 25 1.56 -8.25 8.81
CA LEU A 25 0.14 -8.16 8.49
C LEU A 25 -0.15 -8.62 7.05
N LEU A 26 0.69 -8.24 6.09
CA LEU A 26 0.57 -8.71 4.71
C LEU A 26 0.76 -10.22 4.60
N ASN A 27 1.70 -10.80 5.35
CA ASN A 27 1.93 -12.25 5.40
C ASN A 27 0.75 -12.99 6.03
N ALA A 28 0.16 -12.45 7.10
CA ALA A 28 -1.04 -13.00 7.71
C ALA A 28 -2.23 -12.97 6.73
N LEU A 29 -2.43 -11.86 6.02
CA LEU A 29 -3.46 -11.72 4.99
C LEU A 29 -3.26 -12.70 3.83
N ALA A 30 -2.03 -12.91 3.38
CA ALA A 30 -1.71 -13.85 2.30
C ALA A 30 -2.09 -15.31 2.64
N ARG A 31 -2.15 -15.66 3.93
CA ARG A 31 -2.53 -17.00 4.40
C ARG A 31 -4.05 -17.18 4.51
N VAL A 32 -4.83 -16.11 4.45
CA VAL A 32 -6.29 -16.20 4.51
C VAL A 32 -6.82 -16.79 3.21
N LYS A 33 -7.36 -18.01 3.27
CA LYS A 33 -8.12 -18.62 2.17
C LYS A 33 -9.60 -18.26 2.32
N PRO A 34 -10.18 -17.44 1.42
CA PRO A 34 -11.59 -17.09 1.52
C PRO A 34 -12.47 -18.32 1.27
N SER A 35 -13.52 -18.47 2.09
CA SER A 35 -14.55 -19.49 1.92
C SER A 35 -15.31 -19.32 0.59
N ALA A 36 -16.01 -20.37 0.15
CA ALA A 36 -16.82 -20.31 -1.07
C ALA A 36 -17.87 -19.18 -1.03
N ARG A 37 -18.50 -18.95 0.14
CA ARG A 37 -19.47 -17.86 0.35
C ARG A 37 -18.81 -16.49 0.24
N GLN A 38 -17.60 -16.31 0.78
CA GLN A 38 -16.86 -15.05 0.67
C GLN A 38 -16.39 -14.80 -0.78
N LYS A 39 -15.96 -15.85 -1.50
CA LYS A 39 -15.63 -15.74 -2.93
C LYS A 39 -16.85 -15.35 -3.78
N ALA A 40 -18.01 -15.95 -3.51
CA ALA A 40 -19.26 -15.61 -4.19
C ALA A 40 -19.68 -14.16 -3.91
N ARG A 41 -19.58 -13.72 -2.65
CA ARG A 41 -19.86 -12.34 -2.27
C ARG A 41 -18.89 -11.36 -2.94
N ALA A 42 -17.59 -11.66 -2.93
CA ALA A 42 -16.57 -10.85 -3.61
C ALA A 42 -16.82 -10.71 -5.13
N ARG A 43 -17.35 -11.74 -5.79
CA ARG A 43 -17.75 -11.67 -7.21
C ARG A 43 -18.93 -10.72 -7.46
N ALA A 44 -19.76 -10.47 -6.47
CA ALA A 44 -20.87 -9.53 -6.55
C ALA A 44 -20.45 -8.06 -6.33
N HIS A 45 -19.16 -7.81 -6.05
CA HIS A 45 -18.61 -6.50 -5.70
C HIS A 45 -17.65 -5.99 -6.81
N PRO A 46 -18.18 -5.49 -7.95
CA PRO A 46 -17.36 -4.97 -9.05
C PRO A 46 -16.49 -3.78 -8.64
N GLU A 47 -16.82 -3.08 -7.56
CA GLU A 47 -16.01 -2.05 -6.91
C GLU A 47 -14.68 -2.62 -6.37
N MET A 48 -14.66 -3.85 -5.84
CA MET A 48 -13.43 -4.47 -5.32
C MET A 48 -12.44 -4.75 -6.45
N GLU A 49 -12.92 -5.11 -7.63
CA GLU A 49 -12.07 -5.28 -8.81
C GLU A 49 -11.48 -3.94 -9.29
N ARG A 50 -12.25 -2.85 -9.20
CA ARG A 50 -11.75 -1.49 -9.51
C ARG A 50 -10.70 -1.05 -8.50
N ILE A 51 -10.94 -1.27 -7.22
CA ILE A 51 -9.99 -0.99 -6.14
C ILE A 51 -8.70 -1.80 -6.35
N ALA A 52 -8.80 -3.10 -6.62
CA ALA A 52 -7.64 -3.97 -6.87
C ALA A 52 -6.80 -3.48 -8.06
N ARG A 53 -7.43 -3.09 -9.18
CA ARG A 53 -6.74 -2.51 -10.33
C ARG A 53 -6.00 -1.21 -9.99
N ARG A 54 -6.59 -0.35 -9.17
CA ARG A 54 -5.96 0.90 -8.72
C ARG A 54 -4.75 0.64 -7.82
N PHE A 55 -4.85 -0.33 -6.90
CA PHE A 55 -3.70 -0.77 -6.09
C PHE A 55 -2.58 -1.35 -6.95
N ALA A 56 -2.89 -2.16 -7.96
CA ALA A 56 -1.90 -2.67 -8.90
C ALA A 56 -1.16 -1.53 -9.64
N ALA A 57 -1.86 -0.48 -10.06
CA ALA A 57 -1.26 0.69 -10.70
C ALA A 57 -0.33 1.49 -9.74
N ILE A 58 -0.72 1.62 -8.47
CA ILE A 58 0.12 2.23 -7.42
C ILE A 58 1.39 1.41 -7.23
N ASN A 59 1.26 0.09 -7.04
CA ASN A 59 2.38 -0.82 -6.84
C ASN A 59 3.35 -0.79 -8.03
N GLY A 60 2.85 -0.77 -9.27
CA GLY A 60 3.68 -0.64 -10.45
C GLY A 60 4.46 0.68 -10.51
N SER A 61 3.85 1.78 -10.06
CA SER A 61 4.52 3.10 -10.00
C SER A 61 5.61 3.13 -8.92
N LEU A 62 5.33 2.55 -7.76
CA LEU A 62 6.30 2.44 -6.65
C LEU A 62 7.46 1.52 -7.02
N ALA A 63 7.20 0.35 -7.61
CA ALA A 63 8.24 -0.58 -8.02
C ALA A 63 9.21 0.05 -9.04
N LYS A 64 8.69 0.81 -10.01
CA LYS A 64 9.51 1.59 -10.94
C LYS A 64 10.38 2.63 -10.22
N GLY A 65 9.79 3.33 -9.24
CA GLY A 65 10.51 4.32 -8.46
C GLY A 65 11.61 3.73 -7.58
N VAL A 66 11.36 2.58 -6.94
CA VAL A 66 12.38 1.84 -6.17
C VAL A 66 13.53 1.41 -7.08
N LYS A 67 13.23 0.82 -8.26
CA LYS A 67 14.26 0.41 -9.23
C LYS A 67 15.09 1.59 -9.74
N ALA A 68 14.47 2.76 -9.89
CA ALA A 68 15.14 4.00 -10.32
C ALA A 68 15.83 4.77 -9.17
N GLY A 69 15.71 4.30 -7.92
CA GLY A 69 16.20 5.01 -6.73
C GLY A 69 15.47 6.34 -6.42
N SER A 70 14.42 6.68 -7.17
CA SER A 70 13.69 7.93 -7.00
C SER A 70 12.26 7.83 -7.57
N VAL A 71 11.32 8.55 -6.96
CA VAL A 71 9.94 8.70 -7.44
C VAL A 71 9.73 10.14 -7.88
N THR A 72 9.34 10.33 -9.14
CA THR A 72 9.08 11.66 -9.68
C THR A 72 7.80 12.27 -9.10
N ARG A 73 7.71 13.61 -9.13
CA ARG A 73 6.50 14.34 -8.73
C ARG A 73 5.25 13.94 -9.54
N ALA A 74 5.44 13.56 -10.80
CA ALA A 74 4.35 13.05 -11.64
C ALA A 74 3.84 11.68 -11.15
N GLN A 75 4.75 10.77 -10.78
CA GLN A 75 4.39 9.48 -10.20
C GLN A 75 3.69 9.63 -8.85
N LEU A 76 4.18 10.51 -7.97
CA LEU A 76 3.51 10.81 -6.70
C LEU A 76 2.09 11.35 -6.89
N ARG A 77 1.89 12.29 -7.84
CA ARG A 77 0.54 12.77 -8.20
C ARG A 77 -0.36 11.67 -8.75
N SER A 78 0.19 10.75 -9.53
CA SER A 78 -0.56 9.59 -10.04
C SER A 78 -1.00 8.65 -8.91
N ILE A 79 -0.10 8.35 -7.98
CA ILE A 79 -0.37 7.54 -6.78
C ILE A 79 -1.48 8.20 -5.93
N GLY A 80 -1.37 9.49 -5.64
CA GLY A 80 -2.37 10.23 -4.87
C GLY A 80 -3.77 10.21 -5.51
N ARG A 81 -3.87 10.38 -6.84
CA ARG A 81 -5.15 10.28 -7.56
C ARG A 81 -5.78 8.89 -7.45
N ASN A 82 -4.97 7.83 -7.51
CA ASN A 82 -5.46 6.46 -7.35
C ASN A 82 -5.96 6.19 -5.93
N PHE A 83 -5.25 6.64 -4.89
CA PHE A 83 -5.71 6.53 -3.50
C PHE A 83 -7.01 7.29 -3.25
N ALA A 84 -7.13 8.52 -3.74
CA ALA A 84 -8.37 9.28 -3.63
C ALA A 84 -9.56 8.57 -4.30
N ALA A 85 -9.31 7.88 -5.41
CA ALA A 85 -10.34 7.13 -6.09
C ALA A 85 -10.71 5.82 -5.38
N ILE A 86 -9.74 5.13 -4.77
CA ILE A 86 -10.01 3.99 -3.87
C ILE A 86 -10.88 4.44 -2.69
N GLY A 87 -10.56 5.58 -2.06
CA GLY A 87 -11.35 6.14 -0.97
C GLY A 87 -12.82 6.37 -1.34
N ARG A 88 -13.08 6.91 -2.54
CA ARG A 88 -14.44 7.08 -3.07
C ARG A 88 -15.16 5.76 -3.37
N GLU A 89 -14.43 4.72 -3.74
CA GLU A 89 -15.03 3.40 -4.00
C GLU A 89 -15.35 2.66 -2.70
N LEU A 90 -14.60 2.90 -1.63
CA LEU A 90 -14.85 2.33 -0.29
C LEU A 90 -15.98 3.03 0.50
N GLN A 91 -16.35 4.25 0.12
CA GLN A 91 -17.43 5.02 0.74
C GLN A 91 -18.81 4.78 0.12
N LYS A 92 -18.90 3.93 -0.90
CA LYS A 92 -20.15 3.54 -1.56
C LYS A 92 -20.70 2.26 -0.94
#